data_AF-A0A7S0FKJ3-F1
#
_entry.id   AF-A0A7S0FKJ3-F1
#
_cell.length_a   1.000
_cell.length_b   1.000
_cell.length_c   1.000
_cell.angle_alpha   90.00
_cell.angle_beta   90.00
_cell.angle_gamma   90.00
#
_symmetry.space_group_name_H-M   'P 1'
#
loop_
_entity.id
_entity.type
_entity.pdbx_description
1 polymer ?
#
loop_
_entity_poly.entity_id
_entity_poly.type
_entity_poly.pdbx_seq_one_letter_code
_entity_poly.pdbx_strand_id
1 'polypeptide(L)'
;INIGLDDIEADIALLFAMDLDLFGDLELGSILYLEKILPCVLSASRAVDISQLSLKVGDIKEPTITGFLSPEAKESIRSTTKAIFSKYRETIVKSVPSFFDQTVRPLVNSILSSYVEAESKRSCPSVSSPELNDFVNFHDLLLPEEQAAAFGG
;
A
#
# COMPACT_ATOMS: atom_id res chain seq x y z
N ILE A 1 -2.54 -14.76 19.11
CA ILE A 1 -2.61 -15.87 18.15
C ILE A 1 -1.59 -15.57 17.07
N ASN A 2 -0.71 -16.50 16.72
CA ASN A 2 0.30 -16.34 15.69
C ASN A 2 -0.01 -17.33 14.55
N ILE A 3 -0.10 -16.83 13.32
CA ILE A 3 -0.32 -17.60 12.09
C ILE A 3 0.92 -17.42 11.22
N GLY A 4 1.50 -18.52 10.75
CA GLY A 4 2.62 -18.49 9.81
C GLY A 4 2.18 -18.88 8.41
N LEU A 5 2.70 -18.19 7.40
CA LEU A 5 2.53 -18.51 5.99
C LEU A 5 3.92 -18.77 5.41
N ASP A 6 4.06 -19.81 4.60
CA ASP A 6 5.31 -20.12 3.87
C ASP A 6 5.07 -20.00 2.36
N ASP A 7 6.13 -19.69 1.62
CA ASP A 7 6.15 -19.54 0.16
C ASP A 7 5.06 -18.60 -0.37
N ILE A 8 5.18 -17.33 0.02
CA ILE A 8 4.20 -16.28 -0.27
C ILE A 8 4.54 -15.62 -1.61
N GLU A 9 3.57 -15.59 -2.52
CA GLU A 9 3.60 -14.84 -3.78
C GLU A 9 2.38 -13.93 -3.83
N ALA A 10 2.60 -12.64 -4.05
CA ALA A 10 1.54 -11.64 -4.09
C ALA A 10 1.52 -10.94 -5.46
N ASP A 11 0.39 -11.03 -6.14
CA ASP A 11 0.10 -10.34 -7.39
C ASP A 11 -0.93 -9.24 -7.12
N ILE A 12 -0.58 -7.99 -7.44
CA ILE A 12 -1.43 -6.82 -7.24
C ILE A 12 -1.49 -6.02 -8.54
N ALA A 13 -2.70 -5.78 -9.04
CA ALA A 13 -2.91 -4.90 -10.18
C ALA A 13 -3.65 -3.64 -9.73
N LEU A 14 -2.96 -2.50 -9.77
CA LEU A 14 -3.50 -1.19 -9.43
C LEU A 14 -4.02 -0.48 -10.69
N LEU A 15 -5.21 0.09 -10.59
CA LEU A 15 -5.75 1.06 -11.51
C LEU A 15 -5.67 2.44 -10.86
N PHE A 16 -5.03 3.37 -11.55
CA PHE A 16 -4.86 4.74 -11.09
C PHE A 16 -5.39 5.68 -12.16
N ALA A 17 -6.51 6.33 -11.88
CA ALA A 17 -7.13 7.31 -12.76
C ALA A 17 -6.78 8.72 -12.29
N MET A 18 -6.16 9.51 -13.17
CA MET A 18 -5.68 10.85 -12.89
C MET A 18 -6.30 11.87 -13.83
N ASP A 19 -6.56 13.06 -13.32
CA ASP A 19 -6.87 14.24 -14.12
C ASP A 19 -5.56 14.95 -14.48
N LEU A 20 -5.20 14.91 -15.76
CA LEU A 20 -3.92 15.43 -16.22
C LEU A 20 -3.85 16.96 -16.19
N ASP A 21 -4.99 17.64 -16.31
CA ASP A 21 -5.04 19.10 -16.24
C ASP A 21 -4.79 19.54 -14.79
N LEU A 22 -5.52 18.93 -13.83
CA LEU A 22 -5.28 19.19 -12.40
C LEU A 22 -3.88 18.79 -11.94
N PHE A 23 -3.32 17.71 -12.48
CA PHE A 23 -1.96 17.29 -12.17
C PHE A 23 -0.93 18.27 -12.75
N GLY A 24 -1.17 18.79 -13.95
CA GLY A 24 -0.32 19.80 -14.59
C GLY A 24 -0.33 21.16 -13.87
N ASP A 25 -1.43 21.48 -13.20
CA ASP A 25 -1.57 22.70 -12.39
C ASP A 25 -0.87 22.60 -11.02
N LEU A 26 -0.36 21.42 -10.62
CA LEU A 26 0.35 21.27 -9.35
C LEU A 26 1.71 21.98 -9.39
N GLU A 27 1.98 22.77 -8.35
CA GLU A 27 3.28 23.39 -8.17
C GLU A 27 4.35 22.31 -7.96
N LEU A 28 5.38 22.31 -8.81
CA LEU A 28 6.49 21.35 -8.72
C LEU A 28 7.16 21.37 -7.34
N GLY A 29 7.26 22.55 -6.69
CA GLY A 29 7.76 22.68 -5.33
C GLY A 29 6.94 21.90 -4.30
N SER A 30 5.62 21.84 -4.45
CA SER A 30 4.75 21.06 -3.57
C SER A 30 4.84 19.55 -3.80
N ILE A 31 5.11 19.11 -5.04
CA ILE A 31 5.37 17.70 -5.36
C ILE A 31 6.74 17.26 -4.80
N LEU A 32 7.76 18.11 -4.93
CA LEU A 32 9.12 17.83 -4.46
C LEU A 32 9.24 17.82 -2.93
N TYR A 33 8.24 18.33 -2.21
CA TYR A 33 8.13 18.14 -0.77
C TYR A 33 7.64 16.72 -0.46
N LEU A 34 8.59 15.78 -0.34
CA LEU A 34 8.37 14.33 -0.20
C LEU A 34 7.41 13.94 0.94
N GLU A 35 7.31 14.74 2.00
CA GLU A 35 6.35 14.50 3.09
C GLU A 35 4.89 14.66 2.67
N LYS A 36 4.62 15.34 1.55
CA LYS A 36 3.28 15.67 1.03
C LYS A 36 3.03 15.16 -0.39
N ILE A 37 3.96 14.42 -0.98
CA ILE A 37 3.84 13.92 -2.36
C ILE A 37 2.57 13.09 -2.58
N LEU A 38 2.24 12.19 -1.64
CA LEU A 38 1.06 11.32 -1.76
C LEU A 38 -0.25 12.12 -1.76
N PRO A 39 -0.55 12.97 -0.76
CA PRO A 39 -1.69 13.89 -0.81
C PRO A 39 -1.75 14.72 -2.10
N CYS A 40 -0.61 15.22 -2.59
CA CYS A 40 -0.56 16.04 -3.80
C CYS A 40 -0.92 15.25 -5.06
N VAL A 41 -0.32 14.09 -5.27
CA VAL A 41 -0.65 13.21 -6.41
C VAL A 41 -2.11 12.76 -6.33
N LEU A 42 -2.61 12.47 -5.13
CA LEU A 42 -4.00 12.06 -4.93
C LEU A 42 -5.00 13.20 -5.08
N SER A 43 -4.59 14.46 -4.88
CA SER A 43 -5.44 15.63 -5.10
C SER A 43 -5.88 15.77 -6.57
N ALA A 44 -5.03 15.31 -7.50
CA ALA A 44 -5.33 15.23 -8.94
C ALA A 44 -5.88 13.86 -9.36
N SER A 45 -6.01 12.89 -8.44
CA SER A 45 -6.55 11.57 -8.73
C SER A 45 -8.08 11.59 -8.73
N ARG A 46 -8.68 10.86 -9.68
CA ARG A 46 -10.13 10.65 -9.77
C ARG A 46 -10.56 9.36 -9.10
N ALA A 47 -9.74 8.31 -9.23
CA ALA A 47 -9.98 7.02 -8.61
C ALA A 47 -8.67 6.24 -8.48
N VAL A 48 -8.57 5.46 -7.43
CA VAL A 48 -7.48 4.49 -7.21
C VAL A 48 -8.11 3.20 -6.72
N ASP A 49 -7.98 2.14 -7.52
CA ASP A 49 -8.61 0.86 -7.25
C ASP A 49 -7.64 -0.29 -7.49
N ILE A 50 -7.70 -1.30 -6.65
CA ILE A 50 -7.07 -2.59 -6.91
C ILE A 50 -8.02 -3.41 -7.78
N SER A 51 -7.64 -3.63 -9.03
CA SER A 51 -8.40 -4.44 -9.99
C SER A 51 -8.25 -5.93 -9.75
N GLN A 52 -7.08 -6.35 -9.27
CA GLN A 52 -6.77 -7.74 -8.93
C GLN A 52 -5.88 -7.79 -7.69
N LEU A 53 -6.21 -8.68 -6.76
CA LEU A 53 -5.39 -9.01 -5.60
C LEU A 53 -5.38 -10.51 -5.42
N SER A 54 -4.23 -11.14 -5.68
CA SER A 54 -4.06 -12.56 -5.51
C SER A 54 -2.88 -12.81 -4.58
N LEU A 55 -3.13 -13.51 -3.48
CA LEU A 55 -2.09 -14.05 -2.62
C LEU A 55 -2.06 -15.56 -2.80
N LYS A 56 -0.94 -16.09 -3.26
CA LYS A 56 -0.66 -17.54 -3.26
C LYS A 56 0.27 -17.81 -2.09
N VAL A 57 0.01 -18.91 -1.40
CA VAL A 57 0.85 -19.42 -0.32
C VAL A 57 1.13 -20.89 -0.58
N GLY A 58 2.35 -21.34 -0.36
CA GLY A 58 2.70 -22.77 -0.48
C GLY A 58 2.17 -23.58 0.70
N ASP A 59 2.28 -23.03 1.91
CA ASP A 59 1.78 -23.68 3.12
C ASP A 59 1.35 -22.68 4.21
N ILE A 60 0.54 -23.15 5.15
CA ILE A 60 0.08 -22.39 6.33
C ILE A 60 0.44 -23.17 7.58
N LYS A 61 1.26 -22.59 8.45
CA LYS A 61 1.63 -23.17 9.74
C LYS A 61 0.43 -23.24 10.67
N GLU A 62 0.37 -24.32 11.46
CA GLU A 62 -0.64 -24.45 12.50
C GLU A 62 -0.55 -23.26 13.45
N PRO A 63 -1.67 -22.56 13.73
CA PRO A 63 -1.62 -21.37 14.55
C PRO A 63 -1.27 -21.72 15.98
N THR A 64 -0.41 -20.88 16.58
CA THR A 64 -0.04 -21.01 17.99
C THR A 64 -0.76 -19.96 18.81
N ILE A 65 -1.38 -20.39 19.90
CA ILE A 65 -2.03 -19.49 20.86
C ILE A 65 -1.12 -19.34 22.08
N THR A 66 -0.64 -18.12 22.29
CA THR A 66 0.13 -17.69 23.44
C THR A 66 -0.72 -16.75 24.30
N GLY A 67 -0.56 -16.80 25.62
CA GLY A 67 -1.32 -15.99 26.58
C GLY A 67 -1.72 -16.75 27.85
N PHE A 68 -2.53 -16.11 28.70
CA PHE A 68 -3.03 -16.67 29.96
C PHE A 68 -4.17 -17.67 29.69
N LEU A 69 -3.80 -18.89 29.30
CA LEU A 69 -4.70 -20.03 29.20
C LEU A 69 -4.30 -21.07 30.24
N SER A 70 -5.29 -21.76 30.83
CA SER A 70 -5.00 -22.95 31.62
C SER A 70 -4.35 -24.02 30.73
N PRO A 71 -3.51 -24.92 31.28
CA PRO A 71 -2.90 -26.00 30.52
C PRO A 71 -3.92 -26.85 29.73
N GLU A 72 -5.09 -27.10 30.31
CA GLU A 72 -6.16 -27.90 29.72
C GLU A 72 -6.80 -27.18 28.53
N ALA A 73 -7.07 -25.88 28.65
CA ALA A 73 -7.61 -25.06 27.57
C ALA A 73 -6.61 -24.98 26.39
N LYS A 74 -5.32 -24.83 26.70
CA LYS A 74 -4.26 -24.79 25.69
C LYS A 74 -4.16 -26.10 24.91
N GLU A 75 -4.23 -27.24 25.59
CA GLU A 75 -4.19 -28.55 24.94
C GLU A 75 -5.45 -28.83 24.11
N SER A 76 -6.63 -28.45 24.61
CA SER A 76 -7.89 -28.58 23.86
C SER A 76 -7.88 -27.78 22.56
N ILE A 77 -7.42 -26.53 22.60
CA ILE A 77 -7.32 -25.69 21.40
C ILE A 77 -6.25 -26.23 20.44
N ARG A 78 -5.10 -26.68 20.96
CA ARG A 78 -4.04 -27.27 20.13
C ARG A 78 -4.52 -28.52 19.40
N SER A 79 -5.20 -29.42 20.11
CA SER A 79 -5.78 -30.64 19.54
C SER A 79 -6.81 -30.32 18.47
N THR A 80 -7.73 -29.38 18.75
CA THR A 80 -8.77 -28.95 17.80
C THR A 80 -8.16 -28.33 16.55
N THR A 81 -7.22 -27.41 16.72
CA THR A 81 -6.53 -26.73 15.62
C THR A 81 -5.78 -27.73 14.75
N LYS A 82 -5.03 -28.65 15.39
CA LYS A 82 -4.31 -29.72 14.67
C LYS A 82 -5.26 -30.61 13.88
N ALA A 83 -6.42 -30.96 14.43
CA ALA A 83 -7.43 -31.76 13.73
C ALA A 83 -8.05 -31.04 12.53
N ILE A 84 -8.26 -29.71 12.64
CA ILE A 84 -8.75 -28.90 11.52
C ILE A 84 -7.68 -28.82 10.42
N PHE A 85 -6.44 -28.47 10.79
CA PHE A 85 -5.35 -28.30 9.82
C PHE A 85 -4.89 -29.62 9.21
N SER A 86 -4.98 -30.76 9.91
CA SER A 86 -4.67 -32.06 9.31
C SER A 86 -5.65 -32.44 8.20
N LYS A 87 -6.91 -31.98 8.29
CA LYS A 87 -7.96 -32.31 7.32
C LYS A 87 -8.13 -31.27 6.22
N TYR A 88 -8.04 -29.99 6.55
CA TYR A 88 -8.46 -28.91 5.65
C TYR A 88 -7.32 -28.00 5.17
N ARG A 89 -6.06 -28.22 5.59
CA ARG A 89 -4.92 -27.35 5.21
C ARG A 89 -4.87 -27.06 3.72
N GLU A 90 -4.89 -28.09 2.87
CA GLU A 90 -4.86 -27.88 1.41
C GLU A 90 -6.05 -27.07 0.90
N THR A 91 -7.23 -27.29 1.47
CA THR A 91 -8.45 -26.54 1.09
C THR A 91 -8.30 -25.07 1.48
N ILE A 92 -7.77 -24.81 2.69
CA ILE A 92 -7.49 -23.45 3.17
C ILE A 92 -6.49 -22.79 2.23
N VAL A 93 -5.34 -23.42 1.96
CA VAL A 93 -4.30 -22.92 1.04
C VAL A 93 -4.88 -22.59 -0.33
N LYS A 94 -5.63 -23.52 -0.94
CA LYS A 94 -6.27 -23.33 -2.26
C LYS A 94 -7.31 -22.20 -2.26
N SER A 95 -7.89 -21.88 -1.11
CA SER A 95 -8.89 -20.80 -0.98
C SER A 95 -8.29 -19.41 -0.76
N VAL A 96 -7.01 -19.31 -0.34
CA VAL A 96 -6.36 -18.03 -0.04
C VAL A 96 -6.45 -17.04 -1.22
N PRO A 97 -6.14 -17.40 -2.47
CA PRO A 97 -6.23 -16.45 -3.58
C PRO A 97 -7.64 -15.88 -3.75
N SER A 98 -8.66 -16.75 -3.69
CA SER A 98 -10.07 -16.34 -3.79
C SER A 98 -10.51 -15.48 -2.60
N PHE A 99 -10.02 -15.77 -1.40
CA PHE A 99 -10.32 -14.97 -0.21
C PHE A 99 -9.75 -13.56 -0.34
N PHE A 100 -8.50 -13.44 -0.81
CA PHE A 100 -7.87 -12.14 -1.02
C PHE A 100 -8.58 -11.35 -2.12
N ASP A 101 -8.94 -11.99 -3.23
CA ASP A 101 -9.61 -11.29 -4.33
C ASP A 101 -11.06 -10.89 -4.01
N GLN A 102 -11.82 -11.73 -3.30
CA GLN A 102 -13.25 -11.50 -3.08
C GLN A 102 -13.55 -10.79 -1.76
N THR A 103 -12.66 -10.88 -0.76
CA THR A 103 -12.89 -10.29 0.56
C THR A 103 -11.93 -9.14 0.82
N VAL A 104 -10.63 -9.37 0.69
CA VAL A 104 -9.61 -8.37 1.05
C VAL A 104 -9.60 -7.23 0.04
N ARG A 105 -9.64 -7.51 -1.26
CA ARG A 105 -9.62 -6.48 -2.30
C ARG A 105 -10.78 -5.50 -2.20
N PRO A 106 -12.06 -5.91 -2.09
CA PRO A 106 -13.15 -4.95 -1.92
C PRO A 106 -13.02 -4.12 -0.65
N LEU A 107 -12.54 -4.72 0.45
CA LEU A 107 -12.29 -4.00 1.70
C LEU A 107 -11.20 -2.92 1.51
N VAL A 108 -10.08 -3.29 0.88
CA VAL A 108 -8.99 -2.34 0.59
C VAL A 108 -9.46 -1.25 -0.36
N ASN A 109 -10.20 -1.57 -1.42
CA ASN A 109 -10.76 -0.58 -2.34
C ASN A 109 -11.71 0.39 -1.63
N SER A 110 -12.54 -0.08 -0.69
CA SER A 110 -13.40 0.80 0.11
C SER A 110 -12.61 1.77 0.99
N ILE A 111 -11.43 1.35 1.48
CA ILE A 111 -10.53 2.23 2.24
C ILE A 111 -9.84 3.22 1.30
N LEU A 112 -9.33 2.74 0.16
CA LEU A 112 -8.67 3.58 -0.85
C LEU A 112 -9.62 4.64 -1.40
N SER A 113 -10.86 4.28 -1.73
CA SER A 113 -11.85 5.23 -2.23
C SER A 113 -12.13 6.34 -1.21
N SER A 114 -12.24 5.99 0.07
CA SER A 114 -12.44 6.96 1.16
C SER A 114 -11.24 7.90 1.31
N TYR A 115 -10.02 7.36 1.15
CA TYR A 115 -8.80 8.15 1.25
C TYR A 115 -8.63 9.09 0.04
N VAL A 116 -8.86 8.59 -1.18
CA VAL A 116 -8.85 9.39 -2.41
C VAL A 116 -9.91 10.48 -2.36
N GLU A 117 -11.12 10.18 -1.89
CA GLU A 117 -12.17 11.19 -1.74
C GLU A 117 -11.79 12.27 -0.72
N ALA A 118 -11.10 11.91 0.37
CA ALA A 118 -10.63 12.87 1.36
C ALA A 118 -9.51 13.76 0.81
N GLU A 119 -8.55 13.19 0.07
CA GLU A 119 -7.40 13.94 -0.46
C GLU A 119 -7.75 14.71 -1.75
N SER A 120 -8.64 14.23 -2.61
CA SER A 120 -9.13 14.98 -3.79
C SER A 120 -9.88 16.26 -3.41
N LYS A 121 -10.42 16.35 -2.18
CA LYS A 121 -11.03 17.57 -1.63
C LYS A 121 -10.02 18.50 -0.96
N ARG A 122 -8.80 18.02 -0.71
CA ARG A 122 -7.72 18.82 -0.11
C ARG A 122 -6.84 19.34 -1.24
N SER A 123 -6.59 20.65 -1.23
CA SER A 123 -5.57 21.22 -2.10
C SER A 123 -4.20 20.71 -1.67
N CYS A 124 -3.38 20.30 -2.64
CA CYS A 124 -1.94 20.08 -2.42
C CYS A 124 -1.37 21.35 -1.77
N PRO A 125 -0.80 21.27 -0.56
CA PRO A 125 -0.37 22.46 0.16
C PRO A 125 0.72 23.17 -0.63
N SER A 126 0.55 24.48 -0.86
CA SER A 126 1.61 25.32 -1.39
C SER A 126 2.76 25.34 -0.39
N VAL A 127 3.97 25.03 -0.83
CA VAL A 127 5.16 25.11 0.04
C VAL A 127 5.58 26.58 0.12
N SER A 128 4.97 27.34 1.04
CA SER A 128 5.49 28.65 1.43
C SER A 128 6.56 28.45 2.50
N SER A 129 7.77 28.04 2.10
CA SER A 129 8.91 28.04 3.02
C SER A 129 9.56 29.41 3.03
N PRO A 130 9.67 30.09 4.18
CA PRO A 130 10.51 31.29 4.32
C PRO A 130 12.00 31.03 4.03
N GLU A 131 12.43 29.76 3.98
CA GLU A 131 13.80 29.34 3.66
C GLU A 131 14.05 29.26 2.15
N LEU A 132 13.00 29.23 1.33
CA LEU A 132 13.06 29.30 -0.14
C LEU A 132 13.08 30.76 -0.64
N ASN A 133 13.78 31.65 0.06
CA ASN A 133 14.04 33.01 -0.41
C ASN A 133 15.12 33.07 -1.50
N ASP A 134 15.63 31.91 -1.94
CA ASP A 134 16.67 31.75 -2.94
C ASP A 134 16.14 30.99 -4.17
N PHE A 135 16.86 31.09 -5.29
CA PHE A 135 16.44 30.43 -6.54
C PHE A 135 16.75 28.93 -6.51
N VAL A 136 15.79 28.10 -6.89
CA VAL A 136 16.02 26.67 -7.15
C VAL A 136 16.57 26.50 -8.57
N ASN A 137 17.79 25.95 -8.69
CA ASN A 137 18.37 25.63 -9.98
C ASN A 137 17.89 24.25 -10.45
N PHE A 138 16.95 24.22 -11.40
CA PHE A 138 16.42 22.95 -11.94
C PHE A 138 17.41 22.21 -12.85
N HIS A 139 18.53 22.83 -13.28
CA HIS A 139 19.56 22.14 -14.06
C HIS A 139 20.20 21.01 -13.23
N ASP A 140 20.44 21.22 -11.93
CA ASP A 140 20.99 20.22 -11.01
C ASP A 140 20.06 19.01 -10.81
N LEU A 141 18.75 19.22 -11.01
CA LEU A 141 17.73 18.19 -10.86
C LEU A 141 17.45 17.44 -12.16
N LEU A 142 17.44 18.16 -13.30
CA LEU A 142 16.94 17.66 -14.58
C LEU A 142 18.04 17.28 -15.57
N LEU A 143 19.28 17.72 -15.35
CA LEU A 143 20.41 17.42 -16.21
C LEU A 143 21.45 16.53 -15.50
N PRO A 144 22.23 15.73 -16.26
CA PRO A 144 23.44 15.14 -15.74
C PRO A 144 24.40 16.21 -15.22
N GLU A 145 25.13 15.91 -14.14
CA GLU A 145 26.02 16.83 -13.41
C GLU A 145 26.93 17.68 -14.33
N GLU A 146 27.55 17.06 -15.33
CA GLU A 146 28.47 17.75 -16.25
C GLU A 146 27.76 18.80 -17.13
N GLN A 147 26.49 18.59 -17.45
CA GLN A 147 25.67 19.54 -18.20
C GLN A 147 25.09 20.62 -17.28
N ALA A 148 24.68 20.27 -16.07
CA ALA A 148 24.23 21.25 -15.07
C ALA A 148 25.33 22.30 -14.80
N ALA A 149 26.57 21.83 -14.56
CA ALA A 149 27.75 22.67 -14.33
C ALA A 149 28.02 23.65 -15.48
N ALA A 150 27.76 23.23 -16.72
CA ALA A 150 27.94 24.07 -17.91
C ALA A 150 26.88 25.18 -18.04
N PHE A 151 25.69 25.01 -17.46
CA PHE A 151 24.58 25.96 -17.53
C PHE A 151 24.37 26.76 -16.23
N GLY A 152 25.36 26.74 -15.32
CA GLY A 152 25.35 27.53 -14.10
C GLY A 152 24.62 26.89 -12.93
N GLY A 153 24.48 25.56 -12.95
CA GLY A 153 24.22 24.72 -11.77
C GLY A 153 25.49 24.02 -11.31
#